data_AF-A0A6M8W7E0-F1
#
_entry.id   AF-A0A6M8W7E0-F1
#
_cell.length_a   1.000
_cell.length_b   1.000
_cell.length_c   1.000
_cell.angle_alpha   90.00
_cell.angle_beta   90.00
_cell.angle_gamma   90.00
#
_symmetry.space_group_name_H-M   'P 1'
#
loop_
_entity.id
_entity.type
_entity.pdbx_description
1 polymer ?
#
loop_
_entity_poly.entity_id
_entity_poly.type
_entity_poly.pdbx_seq_one_letter_code
_entity_poly.pdbx_strand_id
1 'polypeptide(L)'
;MTCRGWSEVVGKIIELCDGDTVVVPGHGEVTDRSGLEAQRRYLDQIWESVSKEVAKGTAKDDVVAMTWDFMDGLGFEQVRSRAIGAVYDEVVASGG
;
A
#
# COMPACT_ATOMS: atom_id res chain seq x y z
N MET A 1 1.30 -10.62 -7.27
CA MET A 1 2.09 -9.45 -6.86
C MET A 1 1.78 -9.22 -5.39
N THR A 2 2.81 -9.00 -4.58
CA THR A 2 2.72 -8.79 -3.12
C THR A 2 2.80 -7.29 -2.80
N CYS A 3 2.27 -6.87 -1.66
CA CYS A 3 2.40 -5.53 -1.10
C CYS A 3 3.88 -5.17 -0.91
N ARG A 4 4.68 -6.06 -0.29
CA ARG A 4 6.13 -5.85 -0.12
C ARG A 4 6.86 -5.78 -1.46
N GLY A 5 6.56 -6.71 -2.37
CA GLY A 5 7.15 -6.72 -3.69
C GLY A 5 6.80 -5.46 -4.50
N TRP A 6 5.59 -4.92 -4.34
CA TRP A 6 5.20 -3.67 -4.97
C TRP A 6 5.92 -2.47 -4.36
N SER A 7 6.06 -2.40 -3.03
CA SER A 7 6.84 -1.35 -2.36
C SER A 7 8.30 -1.34 -2.84
N GLU A 8 8.91 -2.51 -3.02
CA GLU A 8 10.26 -2.65 -3.57
C GLU A 8 10.38 -2.18 -5.02
N VAL A 9 9.41 -2.52 -5.87
CA VAL A 9 9.39 -2.07 -7.27
C VAL A 9 9.24 -0.55 -7.34
N VAL A 10 8.31 0.02 -6.58
CA VAL A 10 8.13 1.49 -6.51
C VAL A 10 9.41 2.16 -6.02
N GLY A 11 10.10 1.58 -5.03
CA GLY A 11 11.41 2.04 -4.58
C GLY A 11 12.44 2.11 -5.71
N LYS A 12 12.54 1.06 -6.54
CA LYS A 12 13.44 1.04 -7.71
C LYS A 12 13.05 2.05 -8.77
N ILE A 13 11.76 2.32 -8.97
CA ILE A 13 11.30 3.37 -9.89
C ILE A 13 11.73 4.74 -9.37
N ILE A 14 11.55 5.01 -8.08
CA ILE A 14 11.97 6.27 -7.44
C ILE A 14 13.47 6.52 -7.65
N GLU A 15 14.32 5.48 -7.56
CA GLU A 15 15.77 5.57 -7.80
C GLU A 15 16.13 6.00 -9.23
N LEU A 16 15.26 5.73 -10.21
CA LEU A 16 15.46 6.14 -11.60
C LEU A 16 15.00 7.57 -11.88
N CYS A 17 14.18 8.16 -11.01
CA CYS A 17 13.71 9.53 -11.18
C CYS A 17 14.81 10.55 -10.87
N ASP A 18 14.74 11.70 -11.52
CA ASP A 18 15.51 12.91 -11.21
C ASP A 18 14.56 14.11 -11.05
N GLY A 19 15.13 15.31 -10.98
CA GLY A 19 14.36 16.55 -10.81
C GLY A 19 13.48 16.93 -12.01
N ASP A 20 13.77 16.37 -13.19
CA ASP A 20 13.05 16.67 -14.44
C ASP A 20 12.07 15.55 -14.81
N THR A 21 11.97 14.50 -13.98
CA THR A 21 11.14 13.33 -14.26
C THR A 21 9.66 13.64 -14.04
N VAL A 22 8.88 13.49 -15.11
CA VAL A 22 7.42 13.52 -15.08
C VAL A 22 6.88 12.10 -15.02
N VAL A 23 5.97 11.84 -14.09
CA VAL A 23 5.31 10.55 -13.90
C VAL A 23 3.88 10.64 -14.44
N VAL A 24 3.61 9.86 -15.49
CA VAL A 24 2.26 9.72 -16.06
C VAL A 24 1.66 8.41 -15.55
N PRO A 25 0.72 8.45 -14.58
CA PRO A 25 0.13 7.23 -14.07
C PRO A 25 -0.86 6.63 -15.08
N GLY A 26 -1.17 5.35 -14.92
CA GLY A 26 -2.23 4.74 -15.71
C GLY A 26 -3.58 5.40 -15.47
N HIS A 27 -3.86 5.84 -14.24
CA HIS A 27 -5.09 6.51 -13.79
C HIS A 27 -4.73 7.66 -12.84
N GLY A 28 -5.54 8.73 -12.83
CA GLY A 28 -5.31 9.92 -11.99
C GLY A 28 -4.56 11.03 -12.70
N GLU A 29 -4.19 12.06 -11.94
CA GLU A 29 -3.48 13.23 -12.48
C GLU A 29 -1.99 12.94 -12.68
N VAL A 30 -1.37 13.62 -13.66
CA VAL A 30 0.09 13.60 -13.87
C VAL A 30 0.77 14.12 -12.61
N THR A 31 1.85 13.45 -12.22
CA THR A 31 2.60 13.76 -11.01
C THR A 31 4.11 13.69 -11.30
N ASP A 32 4.92 13.78 -10.27
CA ASP A 32 6.37 13.64 -10.31
C ASP A 32 6.81 12.51 -9.35
N ARG A 33 8.08 12.50 -8.95
CA ARG A 33 8.60 11.56 -7.95
C ARG A 33 7.75 11.50 -6.68
N SER A 34 7.13 12.61 -6.24
CA SER A 34 6.36 12.67 -5.00
C SER A 34 5.13 11.76 -5.01
N GLY A 35 4.52 11.53 -6.17
CA GLY A 35 3.39 10.59 -6.32
C GLY A 35 3.81 9.15 -6.07
N LEU A 36 4.99 8.75 -6.57
CA LEU A 36 5.57 7.43 -6.30
C LEU A 36 5.93 7.26 -4.82
N GLU A 37 6.51 8.30 -4.21
CA GLU A 37 6.82 8.28 -2.78
C GLU A 37 5.56 8.17 -1.92
N ALA A 38 4.48 8.85 -2.30
CA ALA A 38 3.18 8.72 -1.63
C ALA A 38 2.64 7.30 -1.74
N GLN A 39 2.73 6.68 -2.92
CA GLN A 39 2.33 5.28 -3.11
C GLN A 39 3.17 4.33 -2.26
N ARG A 40 4.50 4.52 -2.19
CA ARG A 40 5.37 3.72 -1.35
C ARG A 40 5.03 3.86 0.13
N ARG A 41 4.82 5.10 0.60
CA ARG A 41 4.38 5.36 1.99
C ARG A 41 3.09 4.64 2.32
N TYR A 42 2.09 4.69 1.43
CA TYR A 42 0.84 3.95 1.61
C TYR A 42 1.07 2.45 1.77
N LEU A 43 1.91 1.83 0.93
CA LEU A 43 2.21 0.40 0.99
C LEU A 43 2.92 0.00 2.29
N ASP A 44 3.85 0.83 2.76
CA ASP A 44 4.55 0.58 4.02
C ASP A 44 3.59 0.75 5.22
N GLN A 45 2.69 1.75 5.19
CA GLN A 45 1.71 1.97 6.25
C GLN A 45 0.64 0.87 6.33
N ILE A 46 0.09 0.42 5.20
CA ILE A 46 -0.88 -0.69 5.19
C ILE A 46 -0.24 -1.99 5.65
N TRP A 47 1.01 -2.26 5.24
CA TRP A 47 1.76 -3.42 5.71
C TRP A 47 1.93 -3.39 7.23
N GLU A 48 2.42 -2.27 7.78
CA GLU A 48 2.65 -2.13 9.23
C GLU A 48 1.35 -2.28 10.02
N SER A 49 0.29 -1.59 9.59
CA SER A 49 -1.02 -1.64 10.25
C SER A 49 -1.63 -3.03 10.26
N VAL A 50 -1.64 -3.72 9.11
CA VAL A 50 -2.20 -5.08 9.02
C VAL A 50 -1.33 -6.08 9.78
N SER A 51 0.00 -5.94 9.72
CA SER A 51 0.91 -6.81 10.48
C SER A 51 0.67 -6.72 11.99
N LYS A 52 0.41 -5.51 12.51
CA LYS A 52 0.04 -5.32 13.93
C LYS A 52 -1.24 -6.05 14.30
N GLU A 53 -2.23 -6.11 13.42
CA GLU A 53 -3.48 -6.82 13.67
C GLU A 53 -3.33 -8.34 13.57
N VAL A 54 -2.55 -8.82 12.60
CA VAL A 54 -2.19 -10.25 12.51
C VAL A 54 -1.46 -10.70 13.77
N ALA A 55 -0.49 -9.92 14.26
CA ALA A 55 0.26 -10.23 15.47
C ALA A 55 -0.62 -10.24 16.74
N LYS A 56 -1.73 -9.49 16.76
CA LYS A 56 -2.74 -9.52 17.84
C LYS A 56 -3.66 -10.74 17.75
N GLY A 57 -3.64 -11.48 16.64
CA GLY A 57 -4.59 -12.56 16.35
C GLY A 57 -5.98 -12.06 15.93
N THR A 58 -6.10 -10.82 15.45
CA THR A 58 -7.36 -10.28 14.94
C THR A 58 -7.81 -11.09 13.73
N ALA A 59 -9.07 -11.52 13.70
CA ALA A 59 -9.59 -12.34 12.61
C ALA A 59 -9.63 -11.56 11.29
N LYS A 60 -9.37 -12.24 10.16
CA LYS A 60 -9.33 -11.62 8.83
C LYS A 60 -10.59 -10.80 8.53
N ASP A 61 -11.77 -11.32 8.83
CA ASP A 61 -13.05 -10.67 8.57
C ASP A 61 -13.18 -9.32 9.32
N ASP A 62 -12.60 -9.23 10.52
CA ASP A 62 -12.56 -7.99 11.28
C ASP A 62 -11.52 -7.03 10.70
N VAL A 63 -10.32 -7.53 10.35
CA VAL A 63 -9.24 -6.69 9.78
C VAL A 63 -9.66 -6.06 8.46
N VAL A 64 -10.32 -6.79 7.56
CA VAL A 64 -10.76 -6.24 6.25
C VAL A 64 -11.84 -5.17 6.35
N ALA A 65 -12.54 -5.11 7.50
CA ALA A 65 -13.52 -4.07 7.81
C ALA A 65 -12.88 -2.82 8.42
N MET A 66 -11.61 -2.88 8.84
CA MET A 66 -10.89 -1.75 9.42
C MET A 66 -10.58 -0.65 8.40
N THR A 67 -10.28 0.52 8.94
CA THR A 67 -9.73 1.66 8.21
C THR A 67 -8.70 2.36 9.09
N TRP A 68 -7.78 3.08 8.46
CA TRP A 68 -6.79 3.91 9.12
C TRP A 68 -6.77 5.28 8.45
N ASP A 69 -6.42 6.32 9.20
CA ASP A 69 -6.48 7.72 8.74
C ASP A 69 -5.73 7.98 7.42
N PHE A 70 -4.63 7.27 7.15
CA PHE A 70 -3.88 7.41 5.90
C PHE A 70 -4.62 6.89 4.66
N MET A 71 -5.75 6.20 4.84
CA MET A 71 -6.59 5.69 3.76
C MET A 71 -7.66 6.69 3.31
N ASP A 72 -7.89 7.75 4.09
CA ASP A 72 -8.96 8.70 3.82
C ASP A 72 -8.60 9.62 2.65
N GLY A 73 -9.57 9.83 1.74
CA GLY A 73 -9.41 10.75 0.61
C GLY A 73 -8.54 10.22 -0.53
N LEU A 74 -8.18 8.94 -0.52
CA LEU A 74 -7.43 8.31 -1.61
C LEU A 74 -8.28 8.05 -2.87
N GLY A 75 -9.62 8.08 -2.77
CA GLY A 75 -10.52 7.83 -3.91
C GLY A 75 -10.63 6.35 -4.31
N PHE A 76 -10.13 5.45 -3.47
CA PHE A 76 -10.10 4.01 -3.67
C PHE A 76 -10.85 3.23 -2.58
N GLU A 77 -11.81 3.87 -1.92
CA GLU A 77 -12.57 3.32 -0.79
C GLU A 77 -13.26 1.99 -1.15
N GLN A 78 -13.74 1.87 -2.39
CA GLN A 78 -14.38 0.68 -2.94
C GLN A 78 -13.48 -0.56 -3.02
N VAL A 79 -12.15 -0.39 -3.07
CA VAL A 79 -11.19 -1.51 -3.11
C VAL A 79 -10.41 -1.69 -1.80
N ARG A 80 -10.67 -0.85 -0.79
CA ARG A 80 -9.96 -0.87 0.50
C ARG A 80 -9.96 -2.24 1.17
N SER A 81 -11.14 -2.84 1.36
CA SER A 81 -11.27 -4.15 2.04
C SER A 81 -10.51 -5.25 1.30
N ARG A 82 -10.51 -5.22 -0.03
CA ARG A 82 -9.75 -6.15 -0.87
C ARG A 82 -8.23 -5.93 -0.71
N ALA A 83 -7.77 -4.69 -0.68
CA ALA A 83 -6.36 -4.37 -0.47
C ALA A 83 -5.89 -4.86 0.90
N ILE A 84 -6.65 -4.56 1.96
CA ILE A 84 -6.37 -5.02 3.32
C ILE A 84 -6.32 -6.55 3.40
N GLY A 85 -7.30 -7.23 2.80
CA GLY A 85 -7.37 -8.69 2.81
C GLY A 85 -6.18 -9.35 2.09
N ALA A 86 -5.72 -8.76 0.99
CA ALA A 86 -4.54 -9.24 0.28
C ALA A 86 -3.26 -9.08 1.12
N VAL A 87 -3.11 -7.95 1.84
CA VAL A 87 -1.98 -7.74 2.76
C VAL A 87 -2.04 -8.72 3.93
N TYR A 88 -3.22 -8.97 4.49
CA TYR A 88 -3.40 -9.95 5.58
C TYR A 88 -2.92 -11.34 5.15
N ASP A 89 -3.36 -11.80 3.98
CA ASP A 89 -2.96 -13.11 3.45
C ASP A 89 -1.45 -13.20 3.24
N GLU A 90 -0.83 -12.13 2.77
CA GLU A 90 0.62 -12.05 2.58
C GLU A 90 1.40 -12.08 3.89
N VAL A 91 0.97 -11.33 4.91
CA VAL A 91 1.61 -11.33 6.24
C VAL A 91 1.55 -12.74 6.85
N VAL A 92 0.37 -13.38 6.81
CA VAL A 92 0.20 -14.75 7.33
C VAL A 92 1.08 -15.74 6.57
N ALA A 93 1.13 -15.64 5.23
CA ALA A 93 1.98 -16.51 4.40
C ALA A 93 3.49 -16.29 4.64
N SER A 94 3.89 -15.10 5.10
CA SER A 94 5.29 -14.75 5.39
C SER A 94 5.75 -15.16 6.79
N GLY A 95 4.89 -15.82 7.58
CA GLY A 95 5.22 -16.31 8.92
C GLY A 95 5.20 -15.20 9.99
N GLY A 96 4.21 -14.30 9.89
CA GLY A 96 4.02 -13.15 10.80
C GLY A 96 4.20 -13.42 12.29
#